data_AF-A0A381TCG2-F1
#
_entry.id   AF-A0A381TCG2-F1
#
_cell.length_a   1.000
_cell.length_b   1.000
_cell.length_c   1.000
_cell.angle_alpha   90.00
_cell.angle_beta   90.00
_cell.angle_gamma   90.00
#
_symmetry.space_group_name_H-M   'P 1'
#
loop_
_entity.id
_entity.type
_entity.pdbx_description
1 polymer ?
#
loop_
_entity_poly.entity_id
_entity_poly.type
_entity_poly.pdbx_seq_one_letter_code
_entity_poly.pdbx_strand_id
1 'polypeptide(L)'
;MTRSVTTTGLIVILGLMSAVHAQRWRATDDIPRYEEYLKEALPGAETFQFVNRGTPHYRGYRTDANGREELVGLGFFTVDFARGVRGYKGEIWMLVGMAPTGTLLDVSMVYHNEPFGYFSIDKPEFIGQFRGKSVLAPMTVGDDIDAISRATITNNSAVRSIRESARRMAREFLAEGGNEQ
;
A
#
# COMPACT_ATOMS: atom_id res chain seq x y z
N MET A 1 -58.60 18.84 23.21
CA MET A 1 -57.92 17.58 22.82
C MET A 1 -57.32 17.78 21.43
N THR A 2 -56.16 18.42 21.35
CA THR A 2 -54.84 17.83 21.05
C THR A 2 -54.70 17.39 19.58
N ARG A 3 -54.15 18.27 18.74
CA ARG A 3 -53.56 17.91 17.44
C ARG A 3 -52.07 17.67 17.64
N SER A 4 -51.61 16.52 17.17
CA SER A 4 -50.24 16.03 17.22
C SER A 4 -49.28 16.89 16.40
N VAL A 5 -48.13 17.23 16.98
CA VAL A 5 -46.95 17.68 16.23
C VAL A 5 -45.97 16.52 16.24
N THR A 6 -45.81 15.89 15.09
CA THR A 6 -44.80 14.84 14.87
C THR A 6 -43.48 15.53 14.54
N THR A 7 -42.58 15.63 15.50
CA THR A 7 -41.21 16.09 15.27
C THR A 7 -40.37 14.91 14.79
N THR A 8 -40.20 14.78 13.47
CA THR A 8 -39.13 13.94 12.88
C THR A 8 -37.94 14.85 12.60
N GLY A 9 -36.88 14.74 13.40
CA GLY A 9 -35.67 15.55 13.30
C GLY A 9 -34.39 14.72 13.34
N LEU A 10 -33.99 14.26 12.16
CA LEU A 10 -32.65 13.91 11.66
C LEU A 10 -31.44 13.92 12.63
N ILE A 11 -30.77 12.77 12.81
CA ILE A 11 -29.31 12.70 13.07
C ILE A 11 -28.72 11.51 12.30
N VAL A 12 -28.21 11.74 11.08
CA VAL A 12 -27.22 10.87 10.43
C VAL A 12 -26.27 11.76 9.62
N ILE A 13 -25.28 12.38 10.27
CA ILE A 13 -24.22 13.13 9.57
C ILE A 13 -22.81 12.63 9.93
N LEU A 14 -22.61 11.86 11.00
CA LEU A 14 -21.24 11.41 11.38
C LEU A 14 -20.67 10.24 10.54
N GLY A 15 -21.49 9.51 9.77
CA GLY A 15 -21.04 8.31 9.05
C GLY A 15 -20.32 8.57 7.72
N LEU A 16 -20.63 9.69 7.04
CA LEU A 16 -20.18 9.94 5.67
C LEU A 16 -18.70 10.36 5.59
N MET A 17 -18.19 11.12 6.57
CA MET A 17 -16.79 11.59 6.55
C MET A 17 -15.78 10.45 6.69
N SER A 18 -16.05 9.44 7.53
CA SER A 18 -15.14 8.31 7.74
C SER A 18 -15.07 7.37 6.53
N ALA A 19 -16.21 7.16 5.85
CA ALA A 19 -16.25 6.35 4.63
C ALA A 19 -15.48 7.00 3.47
N VAL A 20 -15.57 8.33 3.33
CA VAL A 20 -14.86 9.08 2.28
C VAL A 20 -13.34 9.02 2.47
N HIS A 21 -12.83 9.08 3.71
CA HIS A 21 -11.38 8.96 3.96
C HIS A 21 -10.86 7.53 3.68
N ALA A 22 -11.61 6.50 4.07
CA ALA A 22 -11.23 5.10 3.85
C ALA A 22 -11.20 4.70 2.37
N GLN A 23 -11.91 5.44 1.50
CA GLN A 23 -11.92 5.21 0.07
C GLN A 23 -10.87 6.06 -0.66
N ARG A 24 -10.33 7.08 0.01
CA ARG A 24 -9.42 8.04 -0.61
C ARG A 24 -8.15 7.33 -1.08
N TRP A 25 -7.45 6.55 -0.29
CA TRP A 25 -6.06 6.18 -0.62
C TRP A 25 -5.86 4.73 -1.08
N ARG A 26 -6.88 4.12 -1.70
CA ARG A 26 -6.84 2.74 -2.23
C ARG A 26 -6.45 2.73 -3.71
N ALA A 27 -6.06 1.55 -4.21
CA ALA A 27 -5.79 1.39 -5.63
C ALA A 27 -7.06 1.63 -6.45
N THR A 28 -6.93 2.45 -7.49
CA THR A 28 -7.96 2.83 -8.46
C THR A 28 -7.37 2.95 -9.87
N ASP A 29 -8.22 3.02 -10.88
CA ASP A 29 -7.83 3.28 -12.27
C ASP A 29 -7.38 4.74 -12.53
N ASP A 30 -7.62 5.67 -11.60
CA ASP A 30 -7.06 7.02 -11.57
C ASP A 30 -5.54 7.00 -11.30
N ILE A 31 -4.75 6.52 -12.27
CA ILE A 31 -3.28 6.42 -12.20
C ILE A 31 -2.60 7.79 -12.00
N PRO A 32 -3.00 8.89 -12.68
CA PRO A 32 -2.34 10.19 -12.52
C PRO A 32 -2.30 10.67 -11.07
N ARG A 33 -3.30 10.27 -10.26
CA ARG A 33 -3.35 10.58 -8.83
C ARG A 33 -2.21 9.96 -8.01
N TYR A 34 -1.67 8.83 -8.45
CA TYR A 34 -0.64 8.07 -7.74
C TYR A 34 0.68 7.97 -8.51
N GLU A 35 0.80 8.67 -9.64
CA GLU A 35 1.93 8.49 -10.57
C GLU A 35 3.30 8.71 -9.92
N GLU A 36 3.43 9.71 -9.04
CA GLU A 36 4.67 9.97 -8.31
C GLU A 36 5.04 8.80 -7.37
N TYR A 37 4.06 8.33 -6.58
CA TYR A 37 4.26 7.19 -5.67
C TYR A 37 4.52 5.89 -6.43
N LEU A 38 3.91 5.71 -7.61
CA LEU A 38 4.13 4.57 -8.49
C LEU A 38 5.54 4.59 -9.08
N LYS A 39 6.04 5.75 -9.52
CA LYS A 39 7.41 5.94 -10.01
C LYS A 39 8.45 5.69 -8.92
N GLU A 40 8.16 6.09 -7.69
CA GLU A 40 9.03 5.82 -6.54
C GLU A 40 9.04 4.32 -6.19
N ALA A 41 7.87 3.68 -6.09
CA ALA A 41 7.77 2.27 -5.71
C ALA A 41 8.26 1.31 -6.80
N LEU A 42 8.05 1.64 -8.08
CA LEU A 42 8.46 0.85 -9.24
C LEU A 42 9.53 1.59 -10.05
N PRO A 43 10.75 1.75 -9.48
CA PRO A 43 11.82 2.45 -10.17
C PRO A 43 12.13 1.74 -11.50
N GLY A 44 12.07 2.51 -12.59
CA GLY A 44 12.31 2.02 -13.94
C GLY A 44 11.05 1.65 -14.73
N ALA A 45 9.87 1.68 -14.14
CA ALA A 45 8.61 1.65 -14.89
C ALA A 45 8.31 3.02 -15.52
N GLU A 46 7.85 3.01 -16.76
CA GLU A 46 7.52 4.17 -17.59
C GLU A 46 6.01 4.33 -17.75
N THR A 47 5.29 3.21 -17.82
CA THR A 47 3.83 3.16 -17.91
C THR A 47 3.26 2.27 -16.81
N PHE A 48 2.00 2.52 -16.45
CA PHE A 48 1.31 1.77 -15.42
C PHE A 48 -0.05 1.30 -15.93
N GLN A 49 -0.45 0.10 -15.52
CA GLN A 49 -1.74 -0.50 -15.82
C GLN A 49 -2.41 -0.91 -14.51
N PHE A 50 -3.64 -0.46 -14.29
CA PHE A 50 -4.44 -0.91 -13.15
C PHE A 50 -5.06 -2.29 -13.41
N VAL A 51 -5.00 -3.16 -12.41
CA VAL A 51 -5.58 -4.51 -12.43
C VAL A 51 -6.55 -4.65 -11.27
N ASN A 52 -7.80 -5.01 -11.58
CA ASN A 52 -8.89 -5.21 -10.62
C ASN A 52 -9.49 -6.62 -10.72
N ARG A 53 -8.63 -7.62 -10.79
CA ARG A 53 -9.00 -9.04 -10.75
C ARG A 53 -8.28 -9.66 -9.55
N GLY A 54 -9.01 -10.03 -8.50
CA GLY A 54 -8.40 -10.39 -7.22
C GLY A 54 -8.23 -9.17 -6.32
N THR A 55 -7.03 -8.94 -5.77
CA THR A 55 -6.76 -7.71 -5.02
C THR A 55 -6.27 -6.60 -5.96
N PRO A 56 -6.84 -5.38 -5.87
CA PRO A 56 -6.43 -4.24 -6.68
C PRO A 56 -4.93 -3.96 -6.63
N HIS A 57 -4.28 -3.87 -7.79
CA HIS A 57 -2.85 -3.56 -7.92
C HIS A 57 -2.54 -2.90 -9.27
N TYR A 58 -1.30 -2.50 -9.46
CA TYR A 58 -0.75 -1.91 -10.66
C TYR A 58 0.33 -2.82 -11.24
N ARG A 59 0.42 -2.89 -12.57
CA ARG A 59 1.57 -3.44 -13.29
C ARG A 59 2.35 -2.27 -13.89
N GLY A 60 3.64 -2.18 -13.61
CA GLY A 60 4.54 -1.17 -14.18
C GLY A 60 5.38 -1.78 -15.30
N TYR A 61 5.39 -1.12 -16.45
CA TYR A 61 6.11 -1.59 -17.64
C TYR A 61 7.17 -0.60 -18.09
N ARG A 62 8.18 -1.11 -18.76
CA ARG A 62 9.21 -0.34 -19.46
C ARG A 62 9.26 -0.81 -20.90
N THR A 63 9.50 0.11 -21.83
CA THR A 63 9.66 -0.24 -23.23
C THR A 63 11.13 -0.59 -23.53
N ASP A 64 11.39 -1.78 -24.05
CA ASP A 64 12.73 -2.18 -24.49
C ASP A 64 13.16 -1.44 -25.77
N ALA A 65 14.43 -1.59 -26.17
CA ALA A 65 14.96 -0.95 -27.38
C ALA A 65 14.25 -1.37 -28.69
N ASN A 66 13.44 -2.45 -28.65
CA ASN A 66 12.68 -2.97 -29.78
C ASN A 66 11.19 -2.56 -29.73
N GLY A 67 10.78 -1.74 -28.76
CA GLY A 67 9.39 -1.35 -28.59
C GLY A 67 8.51 -2.37 -27.87
N ARG A 68 9.08 -3.40 -27.23
CA ARG A 68 8.34 -4.40 -26.45
C ARG A 68 8.20 -3.94 -25.00
N GLU A 69 6.99 -4.05 -24.45
CA GLU A 69 6.75 -3.80 -23.04
C GLU A 69 7.28 -4.96 -22.19
N GLU A 70 8.17 -4.64 -21.25
CA GLU A 70 8.71 -5.52 -20.23
C GLU A 70 8.08 -5.18 -18.88
N LEU A 71 7.55 -6.18 -18.17
CA LEU A 71 7.03 -6.00 -16.82
C LEU A 71 8.18 -5.75 -15.83
N VAL A 72 8.26 -4.52 -15.32
CA VAL A 72 9.23 -4.11 -14.29
C VAL A 72 8.80 -4.65 -12.92
N GLY A 73 7.52 -4.54 -12.60
CA GLY A 73 7.00 -4.97 -11.31
C GLY A 73 5.54 -4.68 -11.06
N LEU A 74 5.12 -5.03 -9.85
CA LEU A 74 3.77 -4.90 -9.33
C LEU A 74 3.75 -3.85 -8.23
N GLY A 75 2.88 -2.85 -8.36
CA GLY A 75 2.67 -1.79 -7.37
C GLY A 75 1.35 -2.03 -6.64
N PHE A 76 1.33 -1.97 -5.31
CA PHE A 76 0.11 -2.21 -4.55
C PHE A 76 0.08 -1.46 -3.24
N PHE A 77 -1.11 -1.05 -2.82
CA PHE A 77 -1.31 -0.40 -1.53
C PHE A 77 -1.40 -1.44 -0.42
N THR A 78 -0.66 -1.23 0.67
CA THR A 78 -0.68 -2.15 1.81
C THR A 78 -2.07 -2.32 2.42
N VAL A 79 -2.89 -1.28 2.43
CA VAL A 79 -4.25 -1.27 2.99
C VAL A 79 -5.26 -2.12 2.22
N ASP A 80 -5.00 -2.40 0.94
CA ASP A 80 -5.87 -3.26 0.13
C ASP A 80 -5.65 -4.75 0.46
N PHE A 81 -4.51 -5.08 1.07
CA PHE A 81 -4.10 -6.44 1.40
C PHE A 81 -4.12 -6.74 2.91
N ALA A 82 -3.53 -5.87 3.73
CA ALA A 82 -3.32 -6.04 5.16
C ALA A 82 -4.46 -5.40 5.98
N ARG A 83 -5.69 -5.79 5.66
CA ARG A 83 -6.90 -5.26 6.30
C ARG A 83 -6.85 -5.52 7.82
N GLY A 84 -6.77 -4.44 8.60
CA GLY A 84 -6.75 -4.51 10.07
C GLY A 84 -5.38 -4.23 10.71
N VAL A 85 -4.30 -4.11 9.94
CA VAL A 85 -3.03 -3.60 10.49
C VAL A 85 -3.12 -2.08 10.62
N ARG A 86 -2.93 -1.56 11.83
CA ARG A 86 -3.03 -0.13 12.15
C ARG A 86 -1.80 0.30 12.93
N GLY A 87 -1.25 1.46 12.60
CA GLY A 87 -0.30 2.19 13.42
C GLY A 87 -0.95 2.77 14.68
N TYR A 88 -0.28 3.72 15.31
CA TYR A 88 -0.75 4.36 16.52
C TYR A 88 -1.99 5.25 16.29
N LYS A 89 -2.11 5.90 15.13
CA LYS A 89 -3.22 6.82 14.81
C LYS A 89 -4.11 6.35 13.66
N GLY A 90 -3.87 5.18 13.08
CA GLY A 90 -4.74 4.64 12.04
C GLY A 90 -3.97 3.78 11.05
N GLU A 91 -4.52 3.64 9.84
CA GLU A 91 -3.83 2.95 8.77
C GLU A 91 -2.63 3.77 8.28
N ILE A 92 -1.57 3.06 7.91
CA ILE A 92 -0.37 3.63 7.29
C ILE A 92 -0.43 3.19 5.82
N TRP A 93 -0.59 4.15 4.93
CA TRP A 93 -0.82 3.93 3.52
C TRP A 93 0.52 4.01 2.81
N MET A 94 0.98 2.86 2.33
CA MET A 94 2.23 2.73 1.61
C MET A 94 1.95 2.03 0.29
N LEU A 95 2.59 2.50 -0.78
CA LEU A 95 2.60 1.84 -2.07
C LEU A 95 3.89 1.03 -2.16
N VAL A 96 3.77 -0.29 -2.21
CA VAL A 96 4.91 -1.20 -2.28
C VAL A 96 5.11 -1.62 -3.73
N GLY A 97 6.34 -1.54 -4.20
CA GLY A 97 6.73 -2.10 -5.49
C GLY A 97 7.47 -3.43 -5.31
N MET A 98 7.12 -4.40 -6.13
CA MET A 98 7.70 -5.74 -6.08
C MET A 98 7.96 -6.27 -7.49
N ALA A 99 9.16 -6.77 -7.72
CA ALA A 99 9.51 -7.46 -8.97
C ALA A 99 8.68 -8.76 -9.11
N PRO A 100 8.46 -9.27 -10.33
CA PRO A 100 7.78 -10.56 -10.55
C PRO A 100 8.45 -11.74 -9.83
N THR A 101 9.74 -11.62 -9.52
CA THR A 101 10.51 -12.60 -8.75
C THR A 101 10.20 -12.61 -7.24
N GLY A 102 9.36 -11.69 -6.75
CA GLY A 102 9.08 -11.50 -5.33
C GLY A 102 10.16 -10.71 -4.59
N THR A 103 10.97 -9.91 -5.29
CA THR A 103 11.93 -8.98 -4.67
C THR A 103 11.27 -7.62 -4.49
N LEU A 104 11.35 -7.03 -3.30
CA LEU A 104 10.89 -5.66 -3.06
C LEU A 104 11.78 -4.66 -3.80
N LEU A 105 11.18 -3.81 -4.63
CA LEU A 105 11.88 -2.80 -5.42
C LEU A 105 12.05 -1.51 -4.61
N ASP A 106 10.94 -0.96 -4.14
CA ASP A 106 10.92 0.16 -3.20
C ASP A 106 9.57 0.25 -2.46
N VAL A 107 9.49 1.14 -1.48
CA VAL A 107 8.25 1.46 -0.77
C VAL A 107 8.05 2.97 -0.74
N SER A 108 6.94 3.43 -1.31
CA SER A 108 6.58 4.84 -1.29
C SER A 108 5.58 5.12 -0.15
N MET A 109 5.90 6.11 0.70
CA MET A 109 5.04 6.53 1.81
C MET A 109 3.97 7.50 1.30
N VAL A 110 2.70 7.08 1.31
CA VAL A 110 1.61 7.85 0.71
C VAL A 110 0.89 8.72 1.74
N TYR A 111 0.49 8.14 2.87
CA TYR A 111 -0.25 8.86 3.89
C TYR A 111 -0.25 8.16 5.25
N HIS A 112 -0.18 8.93 6.32
CA HIS A 112 -0.46 8.46 7.68
C HIS A 112 -0.78 9.62 8.63
N ASN A 113 -1.20 9.32 9.86
CA ASN A 113 -1.38 10.30 10.95
C ASN A 113 -0.47 10.05 12.16
N GLU A 114 0.63 9.32 11.98
CA GLU A 114 1.51 8.90 13.07
C GLU A 114 2.24 10.11 13.68
N PRO A 115 2.24 10.26 15.03
CA PRO A 115 2.76 11.47 15.70
C PRO A 115 4.28 11.65 15.52
N PHE A 116 4.98 10.59 15.14
CA PHE A 116 6.43 10.50 15.07
C PHE A 116 6.94 10.01 13.71
N GLY A 117 6.11 10.06 12.66
CA GLY A 117 6.47 9.63 11.31
C GLY A 117 7.77 10.27 10.81
N TYR A 118 7.89 11.59 11.02
CA TYR A 118 8.99 12.41 10.50
C TYR A 118 10.41 11.99 10.92
N PHE A 119 10.55 11.32 12.07
CA PHE A 119 11.82 10.74 12.52
C PHE A 119 11.87 9.21 12.41
N SER A 120 10.76 8.58 12.04
CA SER A 120 10.62 7.13 11.94
C SER A 120 10.35 6.66 10.51
N ILE A 121 9.09 6.38 10.19
CA ILE A 121 8.71 5.73 8.94
C ILE A 121 8.81 6.63 7.70
N ASP A 122 8.90 7.95 7.88
CA ASP A 122 9.12 8.91 6.79
C ASP A 122 10.59 9.03 6.37
N LYS A 123 11.49 8.34 7.09
CA LYS A 123 12.92 8.43 6.82
C LYS A 123 13.31 7.55 5.62
N PRO A 124 14.09 8.08 4.66
CA PRO A 124 14.66 7.26 3.59
C PRO A 124 15.44 6.06 4.11
N GLU A 125 16.08 6.19 5.27
CA GLU A 125 16.81 5.10 5.93
C GLU A 125 15.88 3.98 6.40
N PHE A 126 14.63 4.26 6.77
CA PHE A 126 13.64 3.23 7.11
C PHE A 126 13.16 2.50 5.84
N ILE A 127 12.77 3.26 4.82
CA ILE A 127 12.30 2.73 3.53
C ILE A 127 13.39 1.92 2.82
N GLY A 128 14.62 2.41 2.84
CA GLY A 128 15.77 1.77 2.19
C GLY A 128 16.07 0.35 2.70
N GLN A 129 15.62 0.00 3.91
CA GLN A 129 15.80 -1.35 4.46
C GLN A 129 15.00 -2.40 3.69
N PHE A 130 13.92 -2.04 3.00
CA PHE A 130 13.10 -3.02 2.26
C PHE A 130 13.67 -3.34 0.88
N ARG A 131 14.43 -2.42 0.29
CA ARG A 131 14.96 -2.56 -1.08
C ARG A 131 15.81 -3.82 -1.22
N GLY A 132 15.50 -4.62 -2.23
CA GLY A 132 16.21 -5.88 -2.53
C GLY A 132 15.86 -7.05 -1.62
N LYS A 133 15.05 -6.88 -0.58
CA LYS A 133 14.60 -8.02 0.24
C LYS A 133 13.60 -8.87 -0.54
N SER A 134 13.74 -10.19 -0.42
CA SER A 134 12.72 -11.13 -0.91
C SER A 134 11.50 -11.11 0.00
N VAL A 135 10.29 -11.28 -0.56
CA VAL A 135 9.06 -11.48 0.22
C VAL A 135 9.10 -12.73 1.11
N LEU A 136 9.98 -13.69 0.78
CA LEU A 136 10.19 -14.90 1.58
C LEU A 136 11.13 -14.66 2.77
N ALA A 137 11.92 -13.58 2.73
CA ALA A 137 12.81 -13.24 3.82
C ALA A 137 12.02 -12.87 5.09
N PRO A 138 12.59 -13.11 6.28
CA PRO A 138 12.07 -12.56 7.51
C PRO A 138 12.16 -11.02 7.48
N MET A 139 11.18 -10.37 8.10
CA MET A 139 11.10 -8.91 8.22
C MET A 139 10.52 -8.61 9.60
N THR A 140 11.35 -8.76 10.62
CA THR A 140 11.00 -8.52 12.03
C THR A 140 11.74 -7.31 12.54
N VAL A 141 11.01 -6.37 13.16
CA VAL A 141 11.61 -5.16 13.75
C VAL A 141 12.52 -5.55 14.92
N GLY A 142 13.75 -5.03 14.91
CA GLY A 142 14.78 -5.34 15.89
C GLY A 142 15.69 -6.51 15.49
N ASP A 143 15.28 -7.33 14.52
CA ASP A 143 16.06 -8.47 14.03
C ASP A 143 16.52 -8.24 12.59
N ASP A 144 15.57 -8.11 11.65
CA ASP A 144 15.83 -7.98 10.21
C ASP A 144 15.66 -6.55 9.69
N ILE A 145 14.97 -5.72 10.47
CA ILE A 145 14.66 -4.31 10.20
C ILE A 145 15.02 -3.53 11.46
N ASP A 146 15.86 -2.51 11.33
CA ASP A 146 16.30 -1.66 12.42
C ASP A 146 15.09 -0.98 13.09
N ALA A 147 15.04 -1.12 14.42
CA ALA A 147 13.98 -0.54 15.22
C ALA A 147 14.22 0.95 15.46
N ILE A 148 13.18 1.76 15.29
CA ILE A 148 13.24 3.20 15.60
C ILE A 148 12.71 3.44 17.02
N SER A 149 13.60 3.90 17.89
CA SER A 149 13.29 4.24 19.27
C SER A 149 12.14 5.24 19.36
N ARG A 150 11.23 5.05 20.33
CA ARG A 150 10.02 5.88 20.56
C ARG A 150 8.94 5.80 19.47
N ALA A 151 9.10 4.95 18.46
CA ALA A 151 8.11 4.74 17.39
C ALA A 151 7.72 3.26 17.21
N THR A 152 7.85 2.45 18.27
CA THR A 152 7.72 0.97 18.21
C THR A 152 6.41 0.48 17.60
N ILE A 153 5.26 1.05 17.96
CA ILE A 153 3.95 0.63 17.41
C ILE A 153 3.89 0.95 15.92
N THR A 154 4.24 2.18 15.55
CA THR A 154 4.27 2.65 14.16
C THR A 154 5.19 1.80 13.28
N ASN A 155 6.43 1.54 13.74
CA ASN A 155 7.41 0.71 13.03
C ASN A 155 6.91 -0.73 12.83
N ASN A 156 6.43 -1.36 13.90
CA ASN A 156 5.90 -2.72 13.81
C ASN A 156 4.72 -2.82 12.84
N SER A 157 3.82 -1.85 12.88
CA SER A 157 2.67 -1.83 11.98
C SER A 157 3.09 -1.60 10.53
N ALA A 158 4.03 -0.68 10.26
CA ALA A 158 4.52 -0.46 8.90
C ALA A 158 5.21 -1.70 8.33
N VAL A 159 6.16 -2.29 9.07
CA VAL A 159 6.87 -3.53 8.65
C VAL A 159 5.89 -4.68 8.45
N ARG A 160 4.94 -4.86 9.37
CA ARG A 160 3.91 -5.91 9.26
C ARG A 160 3.05 -5.72 8.01
N SER A 161 2.58 -4.50 7.75
CA SER A 161 1.79 -4.17 6.57
C SER A 161 2.54 -4.47 5.27
N ILE A 162 3.81 -4.07 5.15
CA ILE A 162 4.65 -4.35 3.97
C ILE A 162 4.83 -5.87 3.79
N ARG A 163 5.22 -6.57 4.86
CA ARG A 163 5.46 -8.02 4.81
C ARG A 163 4.21 -8.81 4.42
N GLU A 164 3.07 -8.53 5.05
CA GLU A 164 1.83 -9.27 4.81
C GLU A 164 1.28 -9.00 3.41
N SER A 165 1.29 -7.73 2.99
CA SER A 165 0.81 -7.33 1.66
C SER A 165 1.67 -7.91 0.55
N ALA A 166 2.99 -7.78 0.62
CA ALA A 166 3.89 -8.28 -0.42
C ALA A 166 3.84 -9.81 -0.56
N ARG A 167 3.80 -10.53 0.56
CA ARG A 167 3.62 -11.99 0.52
C ARG A 167 2.28 -12.40 -0.08
N ARG A 168 1.22 -11.62 0.17
CA ARG A 168 -0.10 -11.90 -0.41
C ARG A 168 -0.13 -11.59 -1.90
N MET A 169 0.42 -10.45 -2.34
CA MET A 169 0.55 -10.11 -3.76
C MET A 169 1.36 -11.17 -4.51
N ALA A 170 2.47 -11.64 -3.96
CA ALA A 170 3.28 -12.68 -4.60
C ALA A 170 2.47 -13.97 -4.84
N ARG A 171 1.64 -14.40 -3.86
CA ARG A 171 0.77 -15.57 -4.04
C ARG A 171 -0.31 -15.34 -5.10
N GLU A 172 -0.92 -14.17 -5.11
CA GLU A 172 -1.97 -13.83 -6.07
C GLU A 172 -1.40 -13.77 -7.50
N PHE A 173 -0.23 -13.15 -7.70
CA PHE A 173 0.45 -13.09 -8.99
C PHE A 173 0.84 -14.47 -9.53
N LEU A 174 1.35 -15.36 -8.68
CA LEU A 174 1.65 -16.74 -9.07
C LEU A 174 0.38 -17.51 -9.47
N ALA A 175 -0.75 -17.26 -8.80
CA ALA A 175 -2.03 -17.87 -9.14
C ALA A 175 -2.59 -17.33 -10.47
N GLU A 176 -2.38 -16.04 -10.78
CA GLU A 176 -2.75 -15.45 -12.07
C GLU A 176 -2.03 -16.11 -13.25
N GLY A 177 -0.69 -16.21 -13.18
CA GLY A 177 0.12 -16.80 -14.26
C GLY A 177 -0.09 -18.31 -14.48
N GLY A 178 -0.65 -19.01 -13.49
CA GLY A 178 -1.08 -20.40 -13.62
C GLY A 178 -2.43 -20.57 -14.34
N ASN A 179 -3.24 -19.52 -14.42
CA ASN A 179 -4.55 -19.53 -15.09
C ASN A 179 -4.51 -19.01 -16.54
N GLU A 180 -3.36 -18.48 -16.98
CA GLU A 180 -3.13 -17.99 -18.35
C GLU A 180 -2.44 -19.04 -19.25
N GLN A 181 -2.22 -20.26 -18.72
CA GLN A 181 -1.71 -21.44 -19.44
C GLN A 181 -2.83 -22.46 -19.65
#